data_AF-A0A316FSY9-F1
#
_entry.id   AF-A0A316FSY9-F1
#
_cell.length_a   1.000
_cell.length_b   1.000
_cell.length_c   1.000
_cell.angle_alpha   90.00
_cell.angle_beta   90.00
_cell.angle_gamma   90.00
#
_symmetry.space_group_name_H-M   'P 1'
#
loop_
_entity.id
_entity.type
_entity.pdbx_description
1 polymer ?
#
loop_
_entity_poly.entity_id
_entity_poly.type
_entity_poly.pdbx_seq_one_letter_code
_entity_poly.pdbx_strand_id
1 'polypeptide(L)'
;MKPSKDANFLRELATLVEAGLPPATAMQKLKSHGRNWIKVEAELNKGSKLGRSLYKYGFISRYEQEVVSIAEDAGRLPDGLRTIAESSEKRAARIRHLKSKLFYPFSILMVAIGVNTLVLLIGQSGRSTLDILINAALQFIVAFFITRQLLKQLDKDACTLLSQAWSMRSQTWYQLLTETTVFGVLYWQQQSGISFQEGFKRTARLIDHKAFKKQLSLLSNKCAQGHSVSDSLNQSELPVTDQFKQILLTAEQSGNWSIALSRQLSLSEEELHRTVDVLFAWLPRIFYLFVVIIAANVIL
;
A
#
# COMPACT_ATOMS: atom_id res chain seq x y z
N MET A 1 -11.27 16.28 6.24
CA MET A 1 -11.32 14.92 5.68
C MET A 1 -10.14 14.74 4.73
N LYS A 2 -9.29 13.73 4.94
CA LYS A 2 -8.41 13.26 3.84
C LYS A 2 -9.36 12.85 2.70
N PRO A 3 -9.08 13.17 1.43
CA PRO A 3 -9.83 12.57 0.34
C PRO A 3 -9.65 11.07 0.52
N SER A 4 -10.75 10.40 0.86
CA SER A 4 -10.80 8.96 0.73
C SER A 4 -10.43 8.69 -0.73
N LYS A 5 -9.60 7.67 -0.97
CA LYS A 5 -9.39 7.15 -2.31
C LYS A 5 -10.70 6.50 -2.73
N ASP A 6 -11.67 7.35 -3.06
CA ASP A 6 -13.06 6.99 -3.24
C ASP A 6 -13.12 6.17 -4.51
N ALA A 7 -13.09 4.85 -4.36
CA ALA A 7 -13.13 3.92 -5.49
C ALA A 7 -14.30 4.21 -6.45
N ASN A 8 -15.38 4.79 -5.91
CA ASN A 8 -16.54 5.25 -6.67
C ASN A 8 -16.20 6.32 -7.70
N PHE A 9 -15.45 7.39 -7.36
CA PHE A 9 -15.14 8.44 -8.35
C PHE A 9 -14.20 7.89 -9.43
N LEU A 10 -13.26 7.00 -9.09
CA LEU A 10 -12.38 6.38 -10.09
C LEU A 10 -13.17 5.52 -11.07
N ARG A 11 -14.17 4.79 -10.59
CA ARG A 11 -15.07 3.99 -11.41
C ARG A 11 -15.94 4.88 -12.30
N GLU A 12 -16.57 5.91 -11.75
CA GLU A 12 -17.38 6.85 -12.52
C GLU A 12 -16.52 7.59 -13.57
N LEU A 13 -15.30 8.01 -13.21
CA LEU A 13 -14.35 8.61 -14.15
C LEU A 13 -13.98 7.63 -15.27
N ALA A 14 -13.70 6.36 -14.95
CA ALA A 14 -13.41 5.32 -15.94
C ALA A 14 -14.58 5.17 -16.93
N THR A 15 -15.82 5.06 -16.44
CA THR A 15 -17.02 4.91 -17.26
C THR A 15 -17.26 6.12 -18.17
N LEU A 16 -17.07 7.35 -17.68
CA LEU A 16 -17.22 8.55 -18.49
C LEU A 16 -16.16 8.65 -19.59
N VAL A 17 -14.90 8.32 -19.26
CA VAL A 17 -13.81 8.33 -20.25
C VAL A 17 -13.98 7.21 -21.28
N GLU A 18 -14.46 6.04 -20.86
CA GLU A 18 -14.83 4.93 -21.74
C GLU A 18 -15.98 5.29 -22.69
N ALA A 19 -16.93 6.11 -22.22
CA ALA A 19 -17.98 6.70 -23.05
C ALA A 19 -17.48 7.81 -24.01
N GLY A 20 -16.17 8.03 -24.09
CA GLY A 20 -15.53 8.97 -25.01
C GLY A 20 -15.44 10.41 -24.50
N LEU A 21 -15.77 10.68 -23.23
CA LEU A 21 -15.61 12.03 -22.69
C LEU A 21 -14.12 12.31 -22.42
N PRO A 22 -13.61 13.52 -22.79
CA PRO A 22 -12.29 13.94 -22.38
C PRO A 22 -12.15 13.94 -20.85
N PRO A 23 -10.99 13.57 -20.28
CA PRO A 23 -10.81 13.46 -18.82
C PRO A 23 -11.14 14.73 -18.04
N ALA A 24 -10.84 15.91 -18.60
CA ALA A 24 -11.18 17.19 -18.00
C ALA A 24 -12.70 17.38 -17.88
N THR A 25 -13.45 17.07 -18.95
CA THR A 25 -14.91 17.15 -18.98
C THR A 25 -15.55 16.09 -18.12
N ALA A 26 -15.00 14.87 -18.11
CA ALA A 26 -15.45 13.80 -17.24
C ALA A 26 -15.33 14.20 -15.77
N MET A 27 -14.18 14.76 -15.36
CA MET A 27 -13.98 15.26 -14.00
C MET A 27 -14.98 16.36 -13.60
N GLN A 28 -15.32 17.29 -14.51
CA GLN A 28 -16.31 18.34 -14.24
C GLN A 28 -17.73 17.79 -14.02
N LYS A 29 -18.06 16.64 -14.61
CA LYS A 29 -19.38 16.00 -14.43
C LYS A 29 -19.51 15.23 -13.12
N LEU A 30 -18.39 14.83 -12.52
CA LEU A 30 -18.39 14.13 -11.24
C LEU A 30 -18.66 15.12 -10.09
N LYS A 31 -19.25 14.65 -8.99
CA LYS A 31 -19.52 15.50 -7.83
C LYS A 31 -18.21 16.02 -7.23
N SER A 32 -18.11 17.33 -7.01
CA SER A 32 -16.89 17.95 -6.46
C SER A 32 -16.54 17.40 -5.07
N HIS A 33 -15.31 16.88 -4.92
CA HIS A 33 -14.77 16.39 -3.65
C HIS A 33 -13.99 17.48 -2.86
N GLY A 34 -14.32 18.76 -3.05
CA GLY A 34 -13.74 19.89 -2.31
C GLY A 34 -12.59 20.61 -3.01
N ARG A 35 -11.82 21.44 -2.27
CA ARG A 35 -10.85 22.39 -2.84
C ARG A 35 -9.76 21.77 -3.72
N ASN A 36 -9.37 20.52 -3.44
CA ASN A 36 -8.36 19.81 -4.23
C ASN A 36 -8.90 19.37 -5.61
N TRP A 37 -10.21 19.11 -5.71
CA TRP A 37 -10.88 18.71 -6.95
C TRP A 37 -10.78 19.80 -8.02
N ILE A 38 -11.13 21.03 -7.65
CA ILE A 38 -11.07 22.22 -8.50
C ILE A 38 -9.64 22.45 -9.05
N LYS A 39 -8.62 22.14 -8.25
CA LYS A 39 -7.23 22.26 -8.69
C LYS A 39 -6.83 21.19 -9.69
N VAL A 40 -7.37 19.97 -9.59
CA VAL A 40 -7.17 18.92 -10.61
C VAL A 40 -7.78 19.37 -11.93
N GLU A 41 -9.05 19.81 -11.91
CA GLU A 41 -9.75 20.30 -13.10
C GLU A 41 -8.98 21.45 -13.78
N ALA A 42 -8.51 22.41 -12.99
CA ALA A 42 -7.73 23.53 -13.50
C ALA A 42 -6.39 23.11 -14.15
N GLU A 43 -5.75 22.04 -13.66
CA GLU A 43 -4.51 21.52 -14.26
C GLU A 43 -4.79 20.70 -15.52
N LEU A 44 -5.89 19.95 -15.54
CA LEU A 44 -6.35 19.22 -16.71
C LEU A 44 -6.74 20.16 -17.84
N ASN A 45 -7.44 21.26 -17.54
CA ASN A 45 -7.78 22.30 -18.51
C ASN A 45 -6.54 23.00 -19.09
N LYS A 46 -5.39 22.95 -18.39
CA LYS A 46 -4.09 23.45 -18.89
C LYS A 46 -3.32 22.40 -19.71
N GLY A 47 -3.90 21.22 -19.96
CA GLY A 47 -3.25 20.13 -20.68
C GLY A 47 -2.31 19.27 -19.84
N SER A 48 -2.41 19.33 -18.50
CA SER A 48 -1.63 18.42 -17.65
C SER A 48 -2.16 17.00 -17.72
N LYS A 49 -1.25 16.02 -17.67
CA LYS A 49 -1.59 14.60 -17.57
C LYS A 49 -2.51 14.28 -16.39
N LEU A 50 -3.50 13.41 -16.61
CA LEU A 50 -4.49 13.05 -15.59
C LEU A 50 -3.84 12.40 -14.37
N GLY A 51 -2.99 11.39 -14.60
CA GLY A 51 -2.33 10.65 -13.52
C GLY A 51 -1.52 11.57 -12.60
N ARG A 52 -0.71 12.46 -13.18
CA ARG A 52 0.11 13.42 -12.42
C ARG A 52 -0.77 14.37 -11.59
N SER A 53 -1.87 14.85 -12.15
CA SER A 53 -2.77 15.80 -11.49
C SER A 53 -3.48 15.14 -10.28
N LEU A 54 -4.01 13.92 -10.46
CA LEU A 54 -4.65 13.16 -9.39
C LEU A 54 -3.69 12.84 -8.24
N TYR A 55 -2.44 12.46 -8.56
CA TYR A 55 -1.42 12.19 -7.54
C TYR A 55 -1.04 13.44 -6.75
N LYS A 56 -0.79 14.56 -7.45
CA LYS A 56 -0.41 15.85 -6.84
C LYS A 56 -1.39 16.31 -5.76
N TYR A 57 -2.67 16.03 -5.94
CA TYR A 57 -3.73 16.44 -5.01
C TYR A 57 -4.24 15.31 -4.09
N GLY A 58 -3.56 14.17 -4.09
CA GLY A 58 -3.76 13.09 -3.11
C GLY A 58 -4.94 12.16 -3.39
N PHE A 59 -5.45 12.13 -4.63
CA PHE A 59 -6.54 11.22 -5.03
C PHE A 59 -6.05 9.81 -5.32
N ILE A 60 -4.80 9.67 -5.79
CA ILE A 60 -4.19 8.38 -6.11
C ILE A 60 -2.77 8.29 -5.52
N SER A 61 -2.27 7.06 -5.41
CA SER A 61 -0.90 6.71 -5.03
C SER A 61 0.08 6.88 -6.18
N ARG A 62 1.37 6.79 -5.85
CA ARG A 62 2.45 6.82 -6.83
C ARG A 62 2.43 5.64 -7.82
N TYR A 63 2.00 4.46 -7.36
CA TYR A 63 1.80 3.29 -8.22
C TYR A 63 0.66 3.55 -9.22
N GLU A 64 -0.51 3.97 -8.70
CA GLU A 64 -1.69 4.29 -9.52
C GLU A 64 -1.40 5.41 -10.52
N GLN A 65 -0.61 6.42 -10.13
CA GLN A 65 -0.15 7.49 -11.03
C GLN A 65 0.61 6.94 -12.23
N GLU A 66 1.54 6.01 -12.01
CA GLU A 66 2.34 5.43 -13.09
C GLU A 66 1.45 4.62 -14.04
N VAL A 67 0.56 3.77 -13.50
CA VAL A 67 -0.39 2.98 -14.31
C VAL A 67 -1.24 3.90 -15.20
N VAL A 68 -1.82 4.96 -14.64
CA VAL A 68 -2.62 5.93 -15.41
C VAL A 68 -1.77 6.66 -16.43
N SER A 69 -0.55 7.06 -16.09
CA SER A 69 0.33 7.80 -17.01
C SER A 69 0.76 6.94 -18.20
N ILE A 70 1.05 5.66 -17.96
CA ILE A 70 1.37 4.69 -19.03
C ILE A 70 0.15 4.45 -19.91
N ALA A 71 -1.02 4.25 -19.29
CA ALA A 71 -2.27 4.03 -20.02
C ALA A 71 -2.66 5.27 -20.87
N GLU A 72 -2.45 6.48 -20.35
CA GLU A 72 -2.65 7.75 -21.05
C GLU A 72 -1.72 7.87 -22.26
N ASP A 73 -0.43 7.55 -22.10
CA ASP A 73 0.55 7.57 -23.20
C ASP A 73 0.26 6.51 -24.28
N ALA A 74 -0.32 5.38 -23.88
CA ALA A 74 -0.70 4.29 -24.79
C ALA A 74 -2.09 4.48 -25.43
N GLY A 75 -2.82 5.57 -25.12
CA GLY A 75 -4.19 5.78 -25.59
C GLY A 75 -5.21 4.79 -25.00
N ARG A 76 -4.86 4.08 -23.92
CA ARG A 76 -5.67 3.06 -23.23
C ARG A 76 -6.08 3.53 -21.84
N LEU A 77 -6.32 4.83 -21.68
CA LEU A 77 -6.70 5.45 -20.41
C LEU A 77 -7.90 4.77 -19.72
N PRO A 78 -8.97 4.34 -20.42
CA PRO A 78 -10.07 3.59 -19.80
C PRO A 78 -9.61 2.33 -19.07
N ASP A 79 -8.70 1.55 -19.67
CA ASP A 79 -8.17 0.32 -19.05
C ASP A 79 -7.41 0.63 -17.76
N GLY A 80 -6.51 1.63 -17.80
CA GLY A 80 -5.75 2.04 -16.63
C GLY A 80 -6.64 2.54 -15.49
N LEU A 81 -7.66 3.36 -15.80
CA LEU A 81 -8.63 3.86 -14.82
C LEU A 81 -9.46 2.74 -14.20
N ARG A 82 -9.95 1.78 -15.00
CA ARG A 82 -10.69 0.62 -14.52
C ARG A 82 -9.85 -0.21 -13.54
N THR A 83 -8.61 -0.50 -13.89
CA THR A 83 -7.71 -1.26 -13.00
C THR A 83 -7.46 -0.54 -11.69
N ILE A 84 -7.17 0.77 -11.71
CA ILE A 84 -6.95 1.48 -10.46
C ILE A 84 -8.24 1.58 -9.64
N ALA A 85 -9.42 1.70 -10.27
CA ALA A 85 -10.70 1.70 -9.58
C ALA A 85 -10.96 0.38 -8.86
N GLU A 86 -10.78 -0.75 -9.55
CA GLU A 86 -10.91 -2.10 -8.97
C GLU A 86 -9.92 -2.33 -7.82
N SER A 87 -8.65 -1.97 -8.01
CA SER A 87 -7.63 -2.10 -6.97
C SER A 87 -7.91 -1.22 -5.75
N SER A 88 -8.42 0.00 -5.97
CA SER A 88 -8.79 0.93 -4.89
C SER A 88 -10.00 0.43 -4.10
N GLU A 89 -11.00 -0.16 -4.76
CA GLU A 89 -12.16 -0.76 -4.09
C GLU A 89 -11.74 -1.93 -3.20
N LYS A 90 -10.95 -2.87 -3.75
CA LYS A 90 -10.38 -3.99 -2.99
C LYS A 90 -9.57 -3.48 -1.80
N ARG A 91 -8.72 -2.47 -2.00
CA ARG A 91 -7.93 -1.85 -0.92
C ARG A 91 -8.81 -1.21 0.15
N ALA A 92 -9.85 -0.46 -0.23
CA ALA A 92 -10.75 0.20 0.71
C ALA A 92 -11.54 -0.81 1.55
N ALA A 93 -12.05 -1.88 0.93
CA ALA A 93 -12.72 -2.98 1.62
C ALA A 93 -11.78 -3.65 2.62
N ARG A 94 -10.54 -3.95 2.22
CA ARG A 94 -9.53 -4.55 3.12
C ARG A 94 -9.15 -3.64 4.28
N ILE A 95 -8.88 -2.36 4.02
CA ILE A 95 -8.56 -1.42 5.10
C ILE A 95 -9.72 -1.32 6.09
N ARG A 96 -10.97 -1.32 5.62
CA ARG A 96 -12.15 -1.32 6.49
C ARG A 96 -12.23 -2.58 7.36
N HIS A 97 -12.00 -3.75 6.76
CA HIS A 97 -11.96 -5.04 7.44
C HIS A 97 -10.85 -5.11 8.51
N LEU A 98 -9.66 -4.62 8.19
CA LEU A 98 -8.56 -4.60 9.15
C LEU A 98 -8.81 -3.56 10.26
N LYS A 99 -9.38 -2.39 9.93
CA LYS A 99 -9.75 -1.37 10.93
C LYS A 99 -10.80 -1.89 11.92
N SER A 100 -11.80 -2.66 11.47
CA SER A 100 -12.80 -3.25 12.37
C SER A 100 -12.19 -4.27 13.34
N LYS A 101 -11.22 -5.08 12.88
CA LYS A 101 -10.48 -6.02 13.74
C LYS A 101 -9.68 -5.34 14.86
N LEU A 102 -9.26 -4.08 14.69
CA LEU A 102 -8.49 -3.32 15.69
C LEU A 102 -9.34 -2.65 16.76
N PHE A 103 -10.62 -2.40 16.46
CA PHE A 103 -11.50 -1.70 17.39
C PHE A 103 -11.72 -2.49 18.68
N TYR A 104 -11.91 -3.81 18.57
CA TYR A 104 -12.21 -4.67 19.71
C TYR A 104 -11.04 -4.76 20.73
N PRO A 105 -9.79 -5.09 20.32
CA PRO A 105 -8.65 -5.09 21.24
C PRO A 105 -8.40 -3.74 21.90
N PHE A 106 -8.63 -2.64 21.18
CA PHE A 106 -8.47 -1.30 21.73
C PHE A 106 -9.49 -1.01 22.84
N SER A 107 -10.76 -1.37 22.65
CA SER A 107 -11.81 -1.20 23.67
C SER A 107 -11.51 -2.00 24.94
N ILE A 108 -11.05 -3.25 24.81
CA ILE A 108 -10.66 -4.08 25.97
C ILE A 108 -9.48 -3.45 26.71
N LEU A 109 -8.47 -2.96 25.99
CA LEU A 109 -7.32 -2.29 26.60
C LEU A 109 -7.75 -1.04 27.40
N MET A 110 -8.73 -0.28 26.90
CA MET A 110 -9.27 0.89 27.61
C MET A 110 -10.01 0.51 28.90
N VAL A 111 -10.84 -0.53 28.86
CA VAL A 111 -11.51 -1.04 30.05
C VAL A 111 -10.49 -1.54 31.07
N ALA A 112 -9.45 -2.27 30.63
CA ALA A 112 -8.41 -2.78 31.51
C ALA A 112 -7.64 -1.64 32.23
N ILE A 113 -7.26 -0.58 31.52
CA ILE A 113 -6.62 0.60 32.11
C ILE A 113 -7.55 1.25 33.14
N GLY A 114 -8.85 1.38 32.81
CA GLY A 114 -9.85 1.95 33.72
C GLY A 114 -10.04 1.15 35.01
N VAL A 115 -10.23 -0.17 34.89
CA VAL A 115 -10.39 -1.07 36.04
C VAL A 115 -9.14 -1.07 36.91
N ASN A 116 -7.95 -1.14 36.31
CA ASN A 116 -6.68 -1.04 37.03
C ASN A 116 -6.61 0.26 37.86
N THR A 117 -6.89 1.40 37.22
CA THR A 117 -6.87 2.71 37.87
C THR A 117 -7.84 2.76 39.06
N LEU A 118 -9.06 2.22 38.88
CA LEU A 118 -10.07 2.20 39.93
C LEU A 118 -9.65 1.34 41.14
N VAL A 119 -9.09 0.15 40.89
CA VAL A 119 -8.63 -0.75 41.97
C VAL A 119 -7.52 -0.10 42.78
N LEU A 120 -6.53 0.53 42.12
CA LEU A 120 -5.43 1.21 42.79
C LEU A 120 -5.88 2.43 43.62
N LEU A 121 -6.88 3.17 43.15
CA LEU A 121 -7.45 4.32 43.88
C LEU A 121 -8.18 3.89 45.16
N ILE A 122 -8.94 2.80 45.10
CA ILE A 122 -9.70 2.29 46.26
C ILE A 122 -8.77 1.61 47.26
N GLY A 123 -7.78 0.85 46.78
CA GLY A 123 -6.93 -0.02 47.60
C GLY A 123 -5.96 0.69 48.56
N GLN A 124 -5.95 2.02 48.64
CA GLN A 124 -4.98 2.84 49.41
C GLN A 124 -3.56 2.26 49.41
N SER A 125 -3.13 1.73 48.25
CA SER A 125 -1.73 1.38 48.04
C SER A 125 -0.92 2.65 48.28
N GLY A 126 0.17 2.60 49.05
CA GLY A 126 0.95 3.75 49.54
C GLY A 126 1.59 4.68 48.49
N ARG A 127 1.07 4.70 47.26
CA ARG A 127 1.35 5.60 46.15
C ARG A 127 0.46 6.84 46.24
N SER A 128 0.97 7.99 45.79
CA SER A 128 0.16 9.21 45.71
C SER A 128 -0.97 9.02 44.69
N THR A 129 -2.14 9.62 44.93
CA THR A 129 -3.25 9.65 43.96
C THR A 129 -2.81 10.26 42.62
N LEU A 130 -1.89 11.21 42.66
CA LEU A 130 -1.29 11.80 41.47
C LEU A 130 -0.50 10.78 40.65
N ASP A 131 0.27 9.90 41.29
CA ASP A 131 1.09 8.90 40.59
C ASP A 131 0.22 7.89 39.84
N ILE A 132 -0.89 7.48 40.45
CA ILE A 132 -1.86 6.56 39.85
C ILE A 132 -2.48 7.20 38.60
N LEU A 133 -2.93 8.45 38.71
CA LEU A 133 -3.52 9.18 37.58
C LEU A 133 -2.52 9.44 36.45
N ILE A 134 -1.27 9.79 36.78
CA ILE A 134 -0.21 9.99 35.79
C ILE A 134 0.09 8.69 35.04
N ASN A 135 0.19 7.55 35.72
CA ASN A 135 0.44 6.26 35.09
C ASN A 135 -0.72 5.84 34.17
N ALA A 136 -1.97 6.00 34.64
CA ALA A 136 -3.15 5.71 33.84
C ALA A 136 -3.20 6.59 32.56
N ALA A 137 -2.91 7.88 32.69
CA ALA A 137 -2.82 8.80 31.56
C ALA A 137 -1.71 8.39 30.58
N LEU A 138 -0.55 7.98 31.08
CA LEU A 138 0.55 7.49 30.26
C LEU A 138 0.16 6.24 29.47
N GLN A 139 -0.46 5.25 30.11
CA GLN A 139 -0.94 4.02 29.45
C GLN A 139 -1.96 4.33 28.37
N PHE A 140 -2.90 5.24 28.64
CA PHE A 140 -3.87 5.71 27.66
C PHE A 140 -3.19 6.37 26.45
N ILE A 141 -2.26 7.29 26.70
CA ILE A 141 -1.52 8.01 25.64
C ILE A 141 -0.73 7.03 24.77
N VAL A 142 -0.03 6.08 25.39
CA VAL A 142 0.74 5.05 24.68
C VAL A 142 -0.19 4.17 23.84
N ALA A 143 -1.28 3.67 24.41
CA ALA A 143 -2.27 2.85 23.70
C ALA A 143 -2.89 3.60 22.51
N PHE A 144 -3.22 4.88 22.71
CA PHE A 144 -3.75 5.74 21.67
C PHE A 144 -2.72 5.99 20.56
N PHE A 145 -1.46 6.26 20.91
CA PHE A 145 -0.39 6.50 19.96
C PHE A 145 -0.08 5.25 19.13
N ILE A 146 0.04 4.08 19.78
CA ILE A 146 0.26 2.79 19.10
C ILE A 146 -0.87 2.50 18.12
N THR A 147 -2.13 2.58 18.57
CA THR A 147 -3.30 2.35 17.72
C THR A 147 -3.34 3.32 16.55
N ARG A 148 -3.10 4.62 16.79
CA ARG A 148 -3.07 5.64 15.74
C ARG A 148 -1.94 5.41 14.73
N GLN A 149 -0.76 5.00 15.19
CA GLN A 149 0.39 4.73 14.34
C GLN A 149 0.16 3.48 13.48
N LEU A 150 -0.42 2.42 14.06
CA LEU A 150 -0.86 1.24 13.32
C LEU A 150 -1.88 1.62 12.24
N LEU A 151 -2.94 2.34 12.59
CA LEU A 151 -3.96 2.80 11.64
C LEU A 151 -3.36 3.62 10.50
N LYS A 152 -2.39 4.50 10.79
CA LYS A 152 -1.66 5.25 9.76
C LYS A 152 -0.86 4.35 8.81
N GLN A 153 -0.33 3.22 9.28
CA GLN A 153 0.44 2.29 8.45
C GLN A 153 -0.44 1.60 7.39
N LEU A 154 -1.70 1.27 7.73
CA LEU A 154 -2.63 0.66 6.76
C LEU A 154 -2.98 1.58 5.58
N ASP A 155 -3.00 2.89 5.82
CA ASP A 155 -3.32 3.88 4.80
C ASP A 155 -2.10 4.25 3.92
N LYS A 156 -0.89 3.76 4.23
CA LYS A 156 0.32 4.02 3.42
C LYS A 156 0.28 3.28 2.08
N ASP A 157 0.88 3.88 1.07
CA ASP A 157 1.01 3.28 -0.26
C ASP A 157 2.12 2.23 -0.33
N ALA A 158 1.94 1.23 -1.20
CA ALA A 158 2.88 0.12 -1.38
C ALA A 158 4.33 0.59 -1.61
N CYS A 159 4.56 1.61 -2.44
CA CYS A 159 5.90 2.17 -2.67
C CYS A 159 6.54 2.75 -1.40
N THR A 160 5.73 3.32 -0.51
CA THR A 160 6.21 3.86 0.78
C THR A 160 6.50 2.74 1.78
N LEU A 161 5.72 1.67 1.75
CA LEU A 161 5.98 0.48 2.56
C LEU A 161 7.27 -0.22 2.12
N LEU A 162 7.49 -0.35 0.81
CA LEU A 162 8.72 -0.91 0.26
C LEU A 162 9.95 -0.08 0.67
N SER A 163 9.85 1.25 0.66
CA SER A 163 10.99 2.10 1.07
C SER A 163 11.29 2.03 2.57
N GLN A 164 10.26 1.93 3.42
CA GLN A 164 10.42 1.94 4.87
C GLN A 164 10.83 0.57 5.44
N ALA A 165 10.40 -0.53 4.82
CA ALA A 165 10.60 -1.88 5.34
C ALA A 165 11.72 -2.66 4.64
N TRP A 166 12.69 -1.98 4.00
CA TRP A 166 13.80 -2.65 3.31
C TRP A 166 14.59 -3.62 4.19
N SER A 167 14.69 -3.36 5.50
CA SER A 167 15.33 -4.29 6.44
C SER A 167 14.67 -5.67 6.48
N MET A 168 13.39 -5.76 6.10
CA MET A 168 12.60 -6.98 6.08
C MET A 168 12.60 -7.66 4.70
N ARG A 169 13.59 -7.38 3.83
CA ARG A 169 13.69 -7.94 2.47
C ARG A 169 13.68 -9.47 2.37
N SER A 170 14.05 -10.17 3.44
CA SER A 170 14.01 -11.64 3.51
C SER A 170 12.63 -12.20 3.85
N GLN A 171 11.70 -11.37 4.31
CA GLN A 171 10.37 -11.80 4.73
C GLN A 171 9.44 -11.98 3.54
N THR A 172 8.65 -13.06 3.55
CA THR A 172 7.75 -13.43 2.43
C THR A 172 6.78 -12.31 2.07
N TRP A 173 6.15 -11.66 3.05
CA TRP A 173 5.21 -10.56 2.78
C TRP A 173 5.88 -9.38 2.06
N TYR A 174 7.17 -9.12 2.32
CA TYR A 174 7.93 -8.05 1.65
C TYR A 174 8.28 -8.44 0.21
N GLN A 175 8.60 -9.72 -0.01
CA GLN A 175 8.83 -10.26 -1.35
C GLN A 175 7.55 -10.20 -2.19
N LEU A 176 6.41 -10.65 -1.65
CA LEU A 176 5.10 -10.56 -2.32
C LEU A 176 4.69 -9.12 -2.61
N LEU A 177 4.96 -8.18 -1.68
CA LEU A 177 4.73 -6.75 -1.92
C LEU A 177 5.61 -6.21 -3.05
N THR A 178 6.86 -6.67 -3.11
CA THR A 178 7.80 -6.28 -4.18
C THR A 178 7.33 -6.83 -5.52
N GLU A 179 6.94 -8.10 -5.59
CA GLU A 179 6.38 -8.73 -6.79
C GLU A 179 5.16 -7.96 -7.30
N THR A 180 4.14 -7.81 -6.46
CA THR A 180 2.89 -7.12 -6.81
C THR A 180 3.10 -5.67 -7.22
N THR A 181 4.05 -4.95 -6.59
CA THR A 181 4.29 -3.53 -6.91
C THR A 181 5.21 -3.35 -8.12
N VAL A 182 6.40 -3.96 -8.11
CA VAL A 182 7.40 -3.76 -9.16
C VAL A 182 6.95 -4.44 -10.45
N PHE A 183 6.59 -5.72 -10.37
CA PHE A 183 6.18 -6.48 -11.54
C PHE A 183 4.75 -6.16 -11.96
N GLY A 184 3.92 -5.64 -11.06
CA GLY A 184 2.64 -5.01 -11.42
C GLY A 184 2.82 -3.80 -12.36
N VAL A 185 3.75 -2.89 -12.04
CA VAL A 185 4.07 -1.77 -12.94
C VAL A 185 4.66 -2.28 -14.25
N LEU A 186 5.61 -3.23 -14.19
CA LEU A 186 6.24 -3.78 -15.39
C LEU A 186 5.23 -4.48 -16.30
N TYR A 187 4.23 -5.16 -15.74
CA TYR A 187 3.14 -5.75 -16.50
C TYR A 187 2.38 -4.67 -17.30
N TRP A 188 1.97 -3.57 -16.66
CA TRP A 188 1.32 -2.45 -17.35
C TRP A 188 2.19 -1.80 -18.42
N GLN A 189 3.48 -1.65 -18.14
CA GLN A 189 4.46 -1.15 -19.08
C GLN A 189 4.58 -2.05 -20.31
N GLN A 190 4.69 -3.36 -20.09
CA GLN A 190 4.80 -4.35 -21.16
C GLN A 190 3.52 -4.39 -22.03
N GLN A 191 2.33 -4.35 -21.41
CA GLN A 191 1.04 -4.27 -22.13
C GLN A 191 0.92 -3.01 -23.01
N SER A 192 1.74 -1.99 -22.72
CA SER A 192 1.81 -0.73 -23.44
C SER A 192 3.04 -0.66 -24.38
N GLY A 193 3.70 -1.80 -24.63
CA GLY A 193 4.84 -1.89 -25.54
C GLY A 193 6.18 -1.38 -24.97
N ILE A 194 6.25 -1.06 -23.68
CA ILE A 194 7.48 -0.60 -23.04
C ILE A 194 8.34 -1.83 -22.68
N SER A 195 9.62 -1.81 -23.09
CA SER A 195 10.56 -2.90 -22.80
C SER A 195 10.91 -2.99 -21.31
N PHE A 196 11.33 -4.17 -20.84
CA PHE A 196 11.76 -4.38 -19.44
C PHE A 196 12.91 -3.46 -19.03
N GLN A 197 13.85 -3.15 -19.94
CA GLN A 197 14.95 -2.22 -19.69
C GLN A 197 14.43 -0.84 -19.25
N GLU A 198 13.60 -0.21 -20.08
CA GLU A 198 13.04 1.11 -19.77
C GLU A 198 12.04 1.00 -18.60
N GLY A 199 11.32 -0.12 -18.50
CA GLY A 199 10.40 -0.40 -17.42
C GLY A 199 11.07 -0.40 -16.04
N PHE A 200 12.17 -1.13 -15.87
CA PHE A 200 12.94 -1.14 -14.63
C PHE A 200 13.47 0.26 -14.27
N LYS A 201 13.92 1.04 -15.27
CA LYS A 201 14.40 2.42 -15.09
C LYS A 201 13.29 3.37 -14.65
N ARG A 202 12.07 3.21 -15.17
CA ARG A 202 10.89 3.98 -14.74
C ARG A 202 10.46 3.58 -13.34
N THR A 203 10.35 2.28 -13.09
CA THR A 203 9.95 1.73 -11.78
C THR A 203 10.94 2.12 -10.67
N ALA A 204 12.23 2.21 -10.97
CA ALA A 204 13.25 2.71 -10.04
C ALA A 204 12.94 4.13 -9.53
N ARG A 205 12.37 4.99 -10.37
CA ARG A 205 12.03 6.35 -9.97
C ARG A 205 10.85 6.38 -8.98
N LEU A 206 9.99 5.35 -8.96
CA LEU A 206 8.79 5.27 -8.12
C LEU A 206 9.09 4.92 -6.66
N ILE A 207 10.15 4.17 -6.38
CA ILE A 207 10.47 3.72 -5.03
C ILE A 207 11.59 4.58 -4.45
N ASP A 208 11.28 5.34 -3.40
CA ASP A 208 12.24 6.27 -2.82
C ASP A 208 13.17 5.60 -1.79
N HIS A 209 13.99 4.67 -2.26
CA HIS A 209 14.99 3.98 -1.43
C HIS A 209 16.27 3.70 -2.23
N LYS A 210 17.43 4.14 -1.70
CA LYS A 210 18.72 4.10 -2.43
C LYS A 210 19.11 2.68 -2.87
N ALA A 211 18.99 1.70 -1.97
CA ALA A 211 19.34 0.31 -2.30
C ALA A 211 18.38 -0.29 -3.34
N PHE A 212 17.08 0.01 -3.23
CA PHE A 212 16.07 -0.48 -4.16
C PHE A 212 16.28 0.10 -5.56
N LYS A 213 16.53 1.42 -5.64
CA LYS A 213 16.92 2.13 -6.87
C LYS A 213 18.16 1.50 -7.51
N LYS A 214 19.18 1.20 -6.71
CA LYS A 214 20.41 0.55 -7.17
C LYS A 214 20.10 -0.80 -7.83
N GLN A 215 19.32 -1.67 -7.19
CA GLN A 215 18.99 -2.98 -7.73
C GLN A 215 18.17 -2.89 -9.04
N LEU A 216 17.14 -2.03 -9.09
CA LEU A 216 16.38 -1.83 -10.33
C LEU A 216 17.21 -1.20 -11.45
N SER A 217 18.13 -0.29 -11.13
CA SER A 217 19.06 0.27 -12.13
C SER A 217 20.06 -0.77 -12.65
N LEU A 218 20.51 -1.68 -11.79
CA LEU A 218 21.37 -2.81 -12.18
C LEU A 218 20.64 -3.72 -13.17
N LEU A 219 19.38 -4.05 -12.88
CA LEU A 219 18.52 -4.84 -13.78
C LEU A 219 18.34 -4.15 -15.13
N SER A 220 17.97 -2.87 -15.13
CA SER A 220 17.83 -2.08 -16.35
C SER A 220 19.11 -2.10 -17.19
N ASN A 221 20.28 -1.88 -16.56
CA ASN A 221 21.56 -1.86 -17.26
C ASN A 221 21.96 -3.24 -17.82
N LYS A 222 21.68 -4.34 -17.10
CA LYS A 222 21.97 -5.70 -17.60
C LYS A 222 21.07 -6.09 -18.78
N CYS A 223 19.78 -5.76 -18.70
CA CYS A 223 18.89 -5.94 -19.85
C CYS A 223 19.33 -5.09 -21.05
N ALA A 224 19.86 -3.88 -20.83
CA ALA A 224 20.43 -3.05 -21.89
C ALA A 224 21.66 -3.68 -22.57
N GLN A 225 22.41 -4.51 -21.83
CA GLN A 225 23.57 -5.26 -22.32
C GLN A 225 23.17 -6.56 -23.04
N GLY A 226 21.87 -6.85 -23.16
CA GLY A 226 21.36 -8.05 -23.81
C GLY A 226 21.24 -9.27 -22.88
N HIS A 227 21.48 -9.13 -21.57
CA HIS A 227 21.17 -10.20 -20.63
C HIS A 227 19.67 -10.41 -20.49
N SER A 228 19.28 -11.67 -20.31
CA SER A 228 17.90 -12.05 -20.04
C SER A 228 17.40 -11.40 -18.74
N VAL A 229 16.08 -11.18 -18.63
CA VAL A 229 15.46 -10.61 -17.42
C VAL A 229 15.66 -11.56 -16.24
N SER A 230 15.54 -12.87 -16.46
CA SER A 230 15.69 -13.88 -15.42
C SER A 230 17.12 -13.98 -14.92
N ASP A 231 18.12 -13.94 -15.81
CA ASP A 231 19.54 -13.91 -15.41
C ASP A 231 19.88 -12.62 -14.67
N SER A 232 19.38 -11.49 -15.17
CA SER A 232 19.56 -10.20 -14.52
C SER A 232 18.97 -10.21 -13.10
N LEU A 233 17.77 -10.80 -12.94
CA LEU A 233 17.08 -10.94 -11.66
C LEU A 233 17.85 -11.82 -10.67
N ASN A 234 18.38 -12.95 -11.13
CA ASN A 234 19.20 -13.86 -10.33
C ASN A 234 20.50 -13.19 -9.82
N GLN A 235 21.03 -12.25 -10.58
CA GLN A 235 22.23 -11.48 -10.20
C GLN A 235 21.91 -10.20 -9.42
N SER A 236 20.63 -9.93 -9.14
CA SER A 236 20.19 -8.79 -8.34
C SER A 236 19.76 -9.23 -6.95
N GLU A 237 19.84 -8.34 -5.98
CA GLU A 237 19.30 -8.59 -4.63
C GLU A 237 17.84 -8.10 -4.51
N LEU A 238 17.11 -8.06 -5.64
CA LEU A 238 15.71 -7.68 -5.61
C LEU A 238 14.92 -8.74 -4.81
N PRO A 239 14.16 -8.34 -3.78
CA PRO A 239 13.47 -9.28 -2.92
C PRO A 239 12.23 -9.81 -3.61
N VAL A 240 12.38 -10.98 -4.21
CA VAL A 240 11.31 -11.77 -4.83
C VAL A 240 11.44 -13.21 -4.37
N THR A 241 10.33 -13.94 -4.38
CA THR A 241 10.34 -15.36 -4.03
C THR A 241 11.08 -16.19 -5.08
N ASP A 242 11.64 -17.33 -4.69
CA ASP A 242 12.32 -18.21 -5.65
C ASP A 242 11.33 -18.86 -6.63
N GLN A 243 10.10 -19.13 -6.18
CA GLN A 243 9.00 -19.56 -7.05
C GLN A 243 8.74 -18.54 -8.16
N PHE A 244 8.72 -17.25 -7.80
CA PHE A 244 8.53 -16.18 -8.78
C PHE A 244 9.63 -16.17 -9.84
N LYS A 245 10.90 -16.31 -9.44
CA LYS A 245 12.04 -16.37 -10.39
C LYS A 245 11.89 -17.51 -11.40
N GLN A 246 11.46 -18.69 -10.96
CA GLN A 246 11.27 -19.85 -11.85
C GLN A 246 10.13 -19.64 -12.86
N ILE A 247 9.06 -18.96 -12.43
CA ILE A 247 7.94 -18.60 -13.30
C ILE A 247 8.40 -17.60 -14.36
N LEU A 248 9.20 -16.60 -13.98
CA LEU A 248 9.75 -15.65 -14.95
C LEU A 248 10.71 -16.30 -15.93
N LEU A 249 11.55 -17.24 -15.48
CA LEU A 249 12.43 -18.01 -16.36
C LEU A 249 11.63 -18.78 -17.42
N THR A 250 10.59 -19.49 -17.00
CA THR A 250 9.69 -20.21 -17.91
C THR A 250 8.95 -19.25 -18.86
N ALA A 251 8.51 -18.10 -18.34
CA ALA A 251 7.84 -17.07 -19.14
C ALA A 251 8.78 -16.48 -20.20
N GLU A 252 10.04 -16.28 -19.87
CA GLU A 252 11.06 -15.78 -20.78
C GLU A 252 11.34 -16.75 -21.92
N GLN A 253 11.54 -18.03 -21.59
CA GLN A 253 11.79 -19.09 -22.57
C GLN A 253 10.60 -19.31 -23.51
N SER A 254 9.38 -19.18 -22.98
CA SER A 254 8.14 -19.38 -23.75
C SER A 254 7.63 -18.10 -24.44
N GLY A 255 8.20 -16.94 -24.13
CA GLY A 255 7.71 -15.63 -24.60
C GLY A 255 6.39 -15.17 -23.96
N ASN A 256 5.77 -15.96 -23.07
CA ASN A 256 4.43 -15.73 -22.53
C ASN A 256 4.39 -14.87 -21.26
N TRP A 257 5.18 -13.79 -21.23
CA TRP A 257 5.30 -12.88 -20.08
C TRP A 257 3.98 -12.30 -19.57
N SER A 258 3.10 -11.88 -20.49
CA SER A 258 1.80 -11.28 -20.12
C SER A 258 0.95 -12.22 -19.26
N ILE A 259 0.83 -13.48 -19.69
CA ILE A 259 0.03 -14.50 -19.00
C ILE A 259 0.71 -14.91 -17.68
N ALA A 260 2.02 -15.13 -17.71
CA ALA A 260 2.77 -15.51 -16.52
C ALA A 260 2.70 -14.42 -15.43
N LEU A 261 2.94 -13.15 -15.80
CA LEU A 261 2.88 -12.03 -14.87
C LEU A 261 1.47 -11.81 -14.35
N SER A 262 0.45 -11.73 -15.21
CA SER A 262 -0.93 -11.49 -14.76
C SER A 262 -1.40 -12.53 -13.74
N ARG A 263 -1.18 -13.82 -14.02
CA ARG A 263 -1.55 -14.92 -13.11
C ARG A 263 -0.71 -14.93 -11.84
N GLN A 264 0.60 -14.73 -11.95
CA GLN A 264 1.46 -14.75 -10.78
C GLN A 264 1.22 -13.55 -9.86
N LEU A 265 0.95 -12.37 -10.42
CA LEU A 265 0.64 -11.18 -9.65
C LEU A 265 -0.69 -11.31 -8.91
N SER A 266 -1.70 -11.95 -9.51
CA SER A 266 -2.96 -12.22 -8.80
C SER A 266 -2.75 -13.18 -7.62
N LEU A 267 -1.95 -14.23 -7.81
CA LEU A 267 -1.61 -15.16 -6.73
C LEU A 267 -0.79 -14.49 -5.62
N SER A 268 0.21 -13.69 -5.98
CA SER A 268 1.02 -12.95 -4.99
C SER A 268 0.19 -11.89 -4.26
N GLU A 269 -0.81 -11.29 -4.91
CA GLU A 269 -1.75 -10.37 -4.28
C GLU A 269 -2.63 -11.10 -3.25
N GLU A 270 -3.20 -12.24 -3.61
CA GLU A 270 -4.01 -13.07 -2.69
C GLU A 270 -3.19 -13.55 -1.48
N GLU A 271 -1.99 -14.07 -1.69
CA GLU A 271 -1.12 -14.56 -0.62
C GLU A 271 -0.64 -13.41 0.28
N LEU A 272 -0.39 -12.23 -0.30
CA LEU A 272 -0.08 -11.02 0.47
C LEU A 272 -1.26 -10.65 1.38
N HIS A 273 -2.50 -10.73 0.88
CA HIS A 273 -3.69 -10.46 1.69
C HIS A 273 -3.83 -11.45 2.83
N ARG A 274 -3.67 -12.74 2.54
CA ARG A 274 -3.71 -13.79 3.54
C ARG A 274 -2.65 -13.57 4.61
N THR A 275 -1.43 -13.24 4.21
CA THR A 275 -0.31 -12.98 5.13
C THR A 275 -0.60 -11.76 6.00
N VAL A 276 -1.12 -10.67 5.42
CA VAL A 276 -1.56 -9.49 6.18
C VAL A 276 -2.67 -9.87 7.16
N ASP A 277 -3.67 -10.63 6.76
CA ASP A 277 -4.75 -11.07 7.67
C ASP A 277 -4.22 -11.90 8.85
N VAL A 278 -3.26 -12.80 8.60
CA VAL A 278 -2.60 -13.58 9.66
C VAL A 278 -1.81 -12.67 10.60
N LEU A 279 -1.02 -11.73 10.07
CA LEU A 279 -0.29 -10.76 10.89
C LEU A 279 -1.22 -9.93 11.78
N PHE A 280 -2.35 -9.48 11.23
CA PHE A 280 -3.35 -8.74 11.98
C PHE A 280 -4.12 -9.62 12.98
N ALA A 281 -4.28 -10.92 12.73
CA ALA A 281 -4.87 -11.86 13.69
C ALA A 281 -4.01 -12.08 14.94
N TRP A 282 -2.69 -11.87 14.85
CA TRP A 282 -1.80 -11.89 16.01
C TRP A 282 -1.86 -10.60 16.85
N LEU A 283 -2.30 -9.49 16.26
CA LEU A 283 -2.29 -8.19 16.92
C LEU A 283 -3.14 -8.14 18.21
N PRO A 284 -4.36 -8.70 18.27
CA PRO A 284 -5.12 -8.83 19.52
C PRO A 284 -4.35 -9.52 20.65
N ARG A 285 -3.53 -10.53 20.34
CA ARG A 285 -2.76 -11.27 21.35
C ARG A 285 -1.69 -10.39 21.99
N ILE A 286 -1.07 -9.51 21.21
CA ILE A 286 -0.11 -8.51 21.73
C ILE A 286 -0.84 -7.53 22.66
N PHE A 287 -2.04 -7.07 22.29
CA PHE A 287 -2.87 -6.22 23.14
C PHE A 287 -3.26 -6.92 24.45
N TYR A 288 -3.65 -8.20 24.40
CA TYR A 288 -3.97 -8.97 25.61
C TYR A 288 -2.77 -9.20 26.50
N LEU A 289 -1.59 -9.46 25.93
CA LEU A 289 -0.35 -9.55 26.71
C LEU A 289 -0.06 -8.22 27.42
N PHE A 290 -0.30 -7.09 26.76
CA PHE A 290 -0.19 -5.77 27.39
C PHE A 290 -1.20 -5.59 28.53
N VAL A 291 -2.45 -6.04 28.36
CA VAL A 291 -3.47 -6.04 29.42
C VAL A 291 -3.03 -6.88 30.62
N VAL A 292 -2.46 -8.07 30.39
CA VAL A 292 -1.94 -8.93 31.47
C VAL A 292 -0.79 -8.27 32.21
N ILE A 293 0.14 -7.61 31.52
CA ILE A 293 1.22 -6.84 32.14
C ILE A 293 0.66 -5.70 33.00
N ILE A 294 -0.35 -4.98 32.51
CA ILE A 294 -1.01 -3.91 33.26
C ILE A 294 -1.67 -4.48 34.53
N ALA A 295 -2.36 -5.62 34.43
CA ALA A 295 -3.02 -6.26 35.55
C ALA A 295 -2.03 -6.82 36.59
N ALA A 296 -0.89 -7.37 36.15
CA ALA A 296 0.15 -7.88 37.04
C ALA A 296 0.76 -6.78 37.93
N ASN A 297 0.90 -5.56 37.40
CA ASN A 297 1.40 -4.39 38.16
C ASN A 297 0.46 -3.92 39.29
N VAL A 298 -0.75 -4.49 39.39
CA VAL A 298 -1.70 -4.25 40.49
C VAL A 298 -1.51 -5.23 41.63
N ILE A 299 -1.14 -6.47 41.28
CA ILE A 299 -1.02 -7.59 42.21
C ILE A 299 0.34 -7.58 42.90
N LEU A 300 1.38 -7.05 42.23
CA LEU A 300 2.74 -6.86 42.73
C LEU A 300 2.95 -5.44 43.29
#